data_AF-A0A194W0I2-F1
#
_entry.id   AF-A0A194W0I2-F1
#
_cell.length_a   1.000
_cell.length_b   1.000
_cell.length_c   1.000
_cell.angle_alpha   90.00
_cell.angle_beta   90.00
_cell.angle_gamma   90.00
#
_symmetry.space_group_name_H-M   'P 1'
#
loop_
_entity.id
_entity.type
_entity.pdbx_description
1 polymer ?
#
loop_
_entity_poly.entity_id
_entity_poly.type
_entity_poly.pdbx_seq_one_letter_code
_entity_poly.pdbx_strand_id
1 'polypeptide(L)'
;MDSQRLSTIAIKAIQHILRYHLGPNASLDKDDETIVRDSIEAIFPLRKRAQDIHVAHLEIACDAAVAFAQTFNKSQPQSQHVNLRWFYICVQSLLSIELKPELLQNGTVERISLGTEQLDDTSDSISEVNSASLGLSETEEDVSPQVTSVEPSVTADDRAPVPMKDPKSKWEEEELQEMIRLKDSGLTHKRVAERLGRTQSAVENKYGRLMSHRAMLSPTLKRGHDQEDDGDHAGNSGKKRRPKA
;
A
#
# COMPACT_ATOMS: atom_id res chain seq x y z
N MET A 1 25.24 3.75 12.68
CA MET A 1 24.63 5.00 12.16
C MET A 1 24.07 5.78 13.33
N ASP A 2 24.19 7.10 13.37
CA ASP A 2 23.49 7.94 14.35
C ASP A 2 22.09 8.30 13.84
N SER A 3 21.25 8.90 14.69
CA SER A 3 19.87 9.26 14.32
C SER A 3 19.87 10.33 13.24
N GLN A 4 20.76 11.31 13.30
CA GLN A 4 20.85 12.40 12.33
C GLN A 4 21.13 11.90 10.90
N ARG A 5 22.08 10.97 10.73
CA ARG A 5 22.38 10.36 9.43
C ARG A 5 21.23 9.48 8.96
N LEU A 6 20.58 8.72 9.85
CA LEU A 6 19.40 7.92 9.50
C LEU A 6 18.25 8.82 9.01
N SER A 7 17.98 9.92 9.70
CA SER A 7 16.98 10.91 9.30
C SER A 7 17.29 11.53 7.94
N THR A 8 18.56 11.85 7.68
CA THR A 8 18.97 12.39 6.37
C THR A 8 18.69 11.39 5.23
N ILE A 9 18.95 10.10 5.45
CA ILE A 9 18.69 9.05 4.46
C ILE A 9 17.18 8.85 4.29
N ALA A 10 16.41 8.78 5.38
CA ALA A 10 14.96 8.65 5.35
C ALA A 10 14.27 9.81 4.61
N ILE A 11 14.65 11.06 4.91
CA ILE A 11 14.14 12.27 4.24
C ILE A 11 14.37 12.19 2.72
N LYS A 12 15.57 11.80 2.28
CA LYS A 12 15.87 11.65 0.84
C LYS A 12 15.02 10.57 0.18
N ALA A 13 14.84 9.42 0.84
CA ALA A 13 14.01 8.33 0.33
C ALA A 13 12.54 8.76 0.21
N ILE A 14 11.99 9.36 1.26
CA ILE A 14 10.62 9.92 1.29
C ILE A 14 10.43 10.95 0.17
N GLN A 15 11.34 11.92 0.05
CA GLN A 15 11.27 12.95 -0.98
C GLN A 15 11.31 12.37 -2.39
N HIS A 16 12.13 11.33 -2.62
CA HIS A 16 12.19 10.64 -3.90
C HIS A 16 10.85 9.97 -4.25
N ILE A 17 10.23 9.26 -3.30
CA ILE A 17 8.93 8.61 -3.52
C ILE A 17 7.82 9.64 -3.73
N LEU A 18 7.82 10.75 -3.00
CA LEU A 18 6.86 11.83 -3.23
C LEU A 18 7.00 12.45 -4.61
N ARG A 19 8.23 12.68 -5.09
CA ARG A 19 8.48 13.18 -6.45
C ARG A 19 7.98 12.23 -7.52
N TYR A 20 8.11 10.93 -7.27
CA TYR A 20 7.56 9.91 -8.16
C TYR A 20 6.03 9.94 -8.18
N HIS A 21 5.38 10.04 -7.01
CA HIS A 21 3.90 10.01 -6.88
C HIS A 21 3.21 11.30 -7.33
N LEU A 22 3.72 12.45 -6.89
CA LEU A 22 3.08 13.77 -7.04
C LEU A 22 3.72 14.61 -8.16
N GLY A 23 4.87 14.19 -8.67
CA GLY A 23 5.61 14.88 -9.72
C GLY A 23 6.91 15.56 -9.25
N PRO A 24 7.77 16.00 -10.18
CA PRO A 24 9.15 16.42 -9.91
C PRO A 24 9.27 17.64 -8.98
N ASN A 25 8.22 18.44 -8.89
CA ASN A 25 8.18 19.64 -8.06
C ASN A 25 7.79 19.35 -6.61
N ALA A 26 7.43 18.11 -6.27
CA ALA A 26 7.16 17.73 -4.90
C ALA A 26 8.44 17.85 -4.06
N SER A 27 8.34 18.56 -2.95
CA SER A 27 9.41 18.73 -1.98
C SER A 27 8.83 18.69 -0.59
N LEU A 28 9.57 18.11 0.35
CA LEU A 28 9.27 18.23 1.77
C LEU A 28 9.61 19.66 2.19
N ASP A 29 8.72 20.29 2.94
CA ASP A 29 9.05 21.54 3.62
C ASP A 29 9.85 21.25 4.92
N LYS A 30 10.19 22.31 5.66
CA LYS A 30 10.98 22.16 6.89
C LYS A 30 10.18 21.49 8.01
N ASP A 31 8.87 21.64 8.01
CA ASP A 31 8.00 21.07 9.05
C ASP A 31 7.86 19.57 8.80
N ASP A 32 7.67 19.17 7.54
CA ASP A 32 7.71 17.78 7.07
C ASP A 32 9.01 17.08 7.46
N GLU A 33 10.16 17.72 7.19
CA GLU A 33 11.47 17.17 7.59
C GLU A 33 11.60 17.02 9.11
N THR A 34 11.02 17.94 9.87
CA THR A 34 11.04 17.91 11.34
C THR A 34 10.19 16.76 11.87
N ILE A 35 9.00 16.52 11.29
CA ILE A 35 8.17 15.35 11.61
C ILE A 35 8.95 14.04 11.45
N VAL A 36 9.69 13.88 10.35
CA VAL A 36 10.50 12.68 10.11
C VAL A 36 11.63 12.55 11.13
N ARG A 37 12.36 13.65 11.42
CA ARG A 37 13.44 13.66 12.42
C ARG A 37 12.94 13.30 13.81
N ASP A 38 11.87 13.94 14.25
CA ASP A 38 11.29 13.74 15.58
C ASP A 38 10.77 12.31 15.74
N SER A 39 10.12 11.78 14.70
CA SER A 39 9.65 10.39 14.68
C SER A 39 10.82 9.40 14.81
N ILE A 40 11.92 9.63 14.09
CA ILE A 40 13.12 8.79 14.20
C ILE A 40 13.72 8.90 15.60
N GLU A 41 13.95 10.11 16.11
CA GLU A 41 14.57 10.33 17.43
C GLU A 41 13.77 9.65 18.55
N ALA A 42 12.44 9.70 18.48
CA ALA A 42 11.55 9.07 19.45
C ALA A 42 11.72 7.55 19.53
N ILE A 43 11.86 6.86 18.39
CA ILE A 43 11.96 5.39 18.34
C ILE A 43 13.40 4.89 18.25
N PHE A 44 14.37 5.76 18.00
CA PHE A 44 15.79 5.41 17.83
C PHE A 44 16.38 4.57 18.98
N PRO A 45 16.04 4.82 20.27
CA PRO A 45 16.56 4.02 21.37
C PRO A 45 16.22 2.52 21.28
N LEU A 46 15.13 2.15 20.59
CA LEU A 46 14.69 0.76 20.44
C LEU A 46 15.68 -0.11 19.67
N ARG A 47 16.55 0.51 18.83
CA ARG A 47 17.59 -0.20 18.06
C ARG A 47 18.51 -1.05 18.95
N LYS A 48 18.72 -0.66 20.21
CA LYS A 48 19.58 -1.38 21.17
C LYS A 48 19.06 -2.78 21.50
N ARG A 49 17.77 -3.06 21.21
CA ARG A 49 17.12 -4.35 21.47
C ARG A 49 17.17 -5.29 20.26
N ALA A 50 17.56 -4.80 19.09
CA ALA A 50 17.56 -5.60 17.87
C ALA A 50 18.84 -6.43 17.74
N GLN A 51 18.69 -7.65 17.24
CA GLN A 51 19.82 -8.53 16.92
C GLN A 51 20.61 -8.02 15.70
N ASP A 52 19.90 -7.54 14.67
CA ASP A 52 20.50 -6.90 13.48
C ASP A 52 20.25 -5.38 13.52
N ILE A 53 21.33 -4.62 13.71
CA ILE A 53 21.32 -3.16 13.79
C ILE A 53 20.86 -2.52 12.47
N HIS A 54 21.19 -3.11 11.32
CA HIS A 54 20.79 -2.57 10.01
C HIS A 54 19.30 -2.75 9.76
N VAL A 55 18.75 -3.92 10.13
CA VAL A 55 17.29 -4.14 10.09
C VAL A 55 16.57 -3.16 11.00
N ALA A 56 17.10 -2.93 12.21
CA ALA A 56 16.52 -1.95 13.12
C ALA A 56 16.49 -0.53 12.53
N HIS A 57 17.58 -0.08 11.90
CA HIS A 57 17.59 1.22 11.22
C HIS A 57 16.58 1.29 10.07
N LEU A 58 16.44 0.21 9.29
CA LEU A 58 15.47 0.13 8.20
C LEU A 58 14.03 0.29 8.72
N GLU A 59 13.64 -0.49 9.73
CA GLU A 59 12.28 -0.44 10.29
C GLU A 59 12.00 0.92 10.94
N ILE A 60 12.95 1.47 11.71
CA ILE A 60 12.82 2.81 12.31
C ILE A 60 12.56 3.88 11.25
N ALA A 61 13.31 3.86 10.15
CA ALA A 61 13.10 4.83 9.07
C ALA A 61 11.77 4.61 8.33
N CYS A 62 11.31 3.36 8.17
CA CYS A 62 10.02 3.05 7.56
C CYS A 62 8.84 3.48 8.44
N ASP A 63 8.91 3.26 9.76
CA ASP A 63 7.90 3.71 10.72
C ASP A 63 7.77 5.24 10.71
N ALA A 64 8.90 5.95 10.71
CA ALA A 64 8.92 7.40 10.56
C ALA A 64 8.31 7.87 9.23
N ALA A 65 8.55 7.15 8.14
CA ALA A 65 7.95 7.44 6.84
C ALA A 65 6.42 7.24 6.85
N VAL A 66 5.91 6.21 7.53
CA VAL A 66 4.47 5.99 7.69
C VAL A 66 3.84 7.09 8.53
N ALA A 67 4.46 7.48 9.65
CA ALA A 67 4.00 8.57 10.50
C ALA A 67 3.93 9.91 9.72
N PHE A 68 4.96 10.19 8.91
CA PHE A 68 4.96 11.30 7.98
C PHE A 68 3.79 11.20 6.98
N ALA A 69 3.63 10.08 6.27
CA ALA A 69 2.59 9.93 5.24
C ALA A 69 1.17 10.07 5.80
N GLN A 70 0.94 9.59 7.04
CA GLN A 70 -0.33 9.81 7.74
C GLN A 70 -0.59 11.28 8.03
N THR A 71 0.43 12.03 8.44
CA THR A 71 0.33 13.47 8.70
C THR A 71 0.13 14.25 7.41
N PHE A 72 0.90 13.93 6.37
CA PHE A 72 0.78 14.47 5.03
C PHE A 72 -0.62 14.26 4.45
N ASN A 73 -1.20 13.06 4.55
CA ASN A 73 -2.56 12.80 4.06
C ASN A 73 -3.64 13.61 4.81
N LYS A 74 -3.39 14.05 6.05
CA LYS A 74 -4.33 14.92 6.78
C LYS A 74 -4.31 16.36 6.28
N SER A 75 -3.16 16.86 5.80
CA SER A 75 -3.00 18.23 5.32
C SER A 75 -3.29 18.40 3.82
N GLN A 76 -3.27 17.31 3.06
CA GLN A 76 -3.40 17.35 1.60
C GLN A 76 -4.80 17.00 1.09
N PRO A 77 -5.21 17.51 -0.09
CA PRO A 77 -6.45 17.12 -0.72
C PRO A 77 -6.46 15.63 -1.09
N GLN A 78 -7.65 15.02 -1.12
CA GLN A 78 -7.81 13.57 -1.35
C GLN A 78 -7.17 13.07 -2.64
N SER A 79 -7.10 13.91 -3.68
CA SER A 79 -6.42 13.59 -4.96
C SER A 79 -4.91 13.41 -4.84
N GLN A 80 -4.29 13.92 -3.77
CA GLN A 80 -2.86 13.81 -3.49
C GLN A 80 -2.56 12.83 -2.36
N HIS A 81 -3.57 12.12 -1.84
CA HIS A 81 -3.37 11.14 -0.79
C HIS A 81 -2.44 10.02 -1.27
N VAL A 82 -1.53 9.66 -0.38
CA VAL A 82 -0.58 8.58 -0.59
C VAL A 82 -1.16 7.30 0.03
N ASN A 83 -1.17 6.20 -0.74
CA ASN A 83 -1.50 4.90 -0.19
C ASN A 83 -0.37 4.43 0.75
N LEU A 84 -0.67 4.28 2.04
CA LEU A 84 0.34 3.98 3.06
C LEU A 84 1.11 2.68 2.81
N ARG A 85 0.44 1.63 2.34
CA ARG A 85 1.07 0.33 2.07
C ARG A 85 2.04 0.42 0.91
N TRP A 86 1.62 1.03 -0.19
CA TRP A 86 2.48 1.27 -1.34
C TRP A 86 3.70 2.13 -0.94
N PHE A 87 3.46 3.19 -0.17
CA PHE A 87 4.52 4.10 0.28
C PHE A 87 5.57 3.41 1.14
N TYR A 88 5.14 2.60 2.12
CA TYR A 88 6.04 1.79 2.95
C TYR A 88 6.93 0.88 2.09
N ILE A 89 6.36 0.13 1.15
CA ILE A 89 7.11 -0.79 0.28
C ILE A 89 8.16 -0.04 -0.56
N CYS A 90 7.79 1.10 -1.12
CA CYS A 90 8.68 1.92 -1.94
C CYS A 90 9.82 2.54 -1.12
N VAL A 91 9.52 3.09 0.06
CA VAL A 91 10.53 3.64 0.97
C VAL A 91 11.47 2.54 1.46
N GLN A 92 10.94 1.40 1.90
CA GLN A 92 11.73 0.25 2.34
C GLN A 92 12.68 -0.25 1.25
N SER A 93 12.22 -0.30 0.00
CA SER A 93 13.05 -0.72 -1.14
C SER A 93 14.23 0.23 -1.37
N LEU A 94 14.00 1.55 -1.34
CA LEU A 94 15.07 2.54 -1.47
C LEU A 94 16.04 2.52 -0.29
N LEU A 95 15.51 2.41 0.93
CA LEU A 95 16.34 2.36 2.13
C LEU A 95 17.20 1.09 2.18
N SER A 96 16.72 -0.03 1.64
CA SER A 96 17.49 -1.28 1.59
C SER A 96 18.75 -1.14 0.74
N ILE A 97 18.70 -0.34 -0.33
CA ILE A 97 19.85 -0.02 -1.20
C ILE A 97 20.90 0.78 -0.42
N GLU A 98 20.47 1.78 0.34
CA GLU A 98 21.36 2.71 1.06
C GLU A 98 21.90 2.13 2.39
N LEU A 99 21.09 1.36 3.11
CA LEU A 99 21.41 0.84 4.45
C LEU A 99 22.09 -0.53 4.44
N LYS A 100 21.92 -1.30 3.35
CA LYS A 100 22.54 -2.61 3.12
C LYS A 100 23.09 -2.71 1.69
N PRO A 101 24.08 -1.89 1.30
CA PRO A 101 24.67 -1.96 -0.04
C PRO A 101 25.31 -3.32 -0.34
N GLU A 102 25.62 -4.12 0.68
CA GLU A 102 26.16 -5.48 0.55
C GLU A 102 25.17 -6.41 -0.17
N LEU A 103 23.86 -6.16 -0.06
CA LEU A 103 22.83 -6.88 -0.84
C LEU A 103 22.96 -6.65 -2.35
N LEU A 104 23.67 -5.60 -2.77
CA LEU A 104 23.88 -5.23 -4.16
C LEU A 104 25.29 -5.58 -4.65
N GLN A 105 26.28 -5.65 -3.76
CA GLN A 105 27.68 -5.75 -4.15
C GLN A 105 28.13 -7.15 -4.58
N ASN A 106 27.48 -8.22 -4.14
CA ASN A 106 27.84 -9.57 -4.55
C ASN A 106 26.58 -10.38 -4.81
N GLY A 107 26.35 -10.80 -6.06
CA GLY A 107 25.22 -11.67 -6.45
C GLY A 107 25.13 -13.00 -5.67
N THR A 108 26.12 -13.31 -4.84
CA THR A 108 26.07 -14.29 -3.75
C THR A 108 25.44 -13.69 -2.50
N VAL A 109 24.12 -13.50 -2.53
CA VAL A 109 23.36 -13.51 -1.27
C VAL A 109 23.43 -14.95 -0.78
N GLU A 110 24.00 -15.20 0.40
CA GLU A 110 23.75 -16.45 1.13
C GLU A 110 22.25 -16.51 1.37
N ARG A 111 21.53 -17.08 0.40
CA ARG A 111 20.15 -17.45 0.59
C ARG A 111 20.19 -18.36 1.78
N ILE A 112 19.35 -18.06 2.79
CA ILE A 112 19.05 -18.99 3.88
C ILE A 112 18.97 -20.34 3.21
N SER A 113 19.92 -21.22 3.54
CA SER A 113 19.92 -22.56 3.03
C SER A 113 18.64 -23.14 3.60
N LEU A 114 17.55 -23.04 2.84
CA LEU A 114 16.34 -23.81 3.04
C LEU A 114 16.91 -25.19 3.16
N GLY A 115 16.93 -25.71 4.39
CA GLY A 115 17.35 -27.04 4.66
C GLY A 115 16.48 -27.89 3.76
N THR A 116 17.02 -28.25 2.61
CA THR A 116 16.74 -29.54 2.01
C THR A 116 17.26 -30.48 3.09
N GLU A 117 16.44 -30.69 4.12
CA GLU A 117 16.43 -31.94 4.85
C GLU A 117 16.31 -32.96 3.72
N GLN A 118 17.49 -33.43 3.35
CA GLN A 118 17.68 -34.64 2.64
C GLN A 118 16.92 -35.65 3.50
N LEU A 119 15.68 -35.92 3.10
CA LEU A 119 14.94 -37.10 3.49
C LEU A 119 15.76 -38.27 2.96
N ASP A 120 16.87 -38.55 3.64
CA ASP A 120 17.52 -39.83 3.59
C ASP A 120 16.48 -40.78 4.15
N ASP A 121 15.91 -41.51 3.20
CA ASP A 121 15.11 -42.71 3.28
C ASP A 121 15.82 -43.73 4.20
N THR A 122 15.83 -43.45 5.50
CA THR A 122 16.23 -44.38 6.55
C THR A 122 14.98 -45.09 7.00
N SER A 123 14.68 -46.13 6.23
CA SER A 123 14.00 -47.35 6.66
C SER A 123 14.24 -47.62 8.15
N ASP A 124 13.10 -47.70 8.85
CA ASP A 124 12.85 -48.53 10.03
C ASP A 124 13.84 -48.45 11.20
N SER A 125 13.51 -47.60 12.17
CA SER A 125 13.63 -47.97 13.59
C SER A 125 12.59 -47.26 14.43
N ILE A 126 11.49 -47.97 14.61
CA ILE A 126 10.44 -47.73 15.59
C ILE A 126 11.10 -47.76 16.97
N SER A 127 11.18 -46.61 17.64
CA SER A 127 11.26 -46.58 19.10
C SER A 127 10.29 -45.54 19.62
N GLU A 128 9.14 -46.05 20.06
CA GLU A 128 8.24 -45.41 20.99
C GLU A 128 9.05 -44.97 22.21
N VAL A 129 9.01 -43.67 22.57
CA VAL A 129 8.87 -43.25 23.97
C VAL A 129 8.50 -41.78 24.09
N ASN A 130 7.37 -41.58 24.76
CA ASN A 130 7.05 -40.49 25.68
C ASN A 130 6.74 -39.09 25.12
N SER A 131 5.46 -38.93 24.81
CA SER A 131 4.70 -37.69 24.93
C SER A 131 4.85 -37.08 26.33
N ALA A 132 5.58 -35.97 26.43
CA ALA A 132 5.48 -35.04 27.54
C ALA A 132 4.45 -33.96 27.20
N SER A 133 3.29 -34.07 27.82
CA SER A 133 2.24 -33.07 27.86
C SER A 133 2.74 -31.83 28.59
N LEU A 134 2.89 -30.70 27.88
CA LEU A 134 3.06 -29.39 28.50
C LEU A 134 1.70 -28.71 28.52
N GLY A 135 1.10 -28.74 29.71
CA GLY A 135 -0.13 -28.01 30.02
C GLY A 135 0.07 -26.52 29.85
N LEU A 136 -0.68 -25.95 28.91
CA LEU A 136 -0.91 -24.52 28.87
C LEU A 136 -2.05 -24.23 29.85
N SER A 137 -1.65 -23.56 30.93
CA SER A 137 -2.52 -22.98 31.95
C SER A 137 -3.51 -22.01 31.31
N GLU A 138 -4.76 -22.41 31.38
CA GLU A 138 -5.96 -21.64 31.09
C GLU A 138 -6.08 -20.55 32.16
N THR A 139 -5.77 -19.30 31.80
CA THR A 139 -6.16 -18.13 32.60
C THR A 139 -7.59 -17.77 32.24
N GLU A 140 -8.50 -18.15 33.14
CA GLU A 140 -9.88 -17.69 33.19
C GLU A 140 -9.88 -16.18 33.46
N GLU A 141 -10.10 -15.37 32.43
CA GLU A 141 -10.60 -14.01 32.61
C GLU A 141 -12.11 -13.99 32.35
N ASP A 142 -12.81 -13.81 33.46
CA ASP A 142 -14.21 -13.49 33.65
C ASP A 142 -14.64 -12.27 32.81
N VAL A 143 -15.04 -12.53 31.56
CA VAL A 143 -15.68 -11.54 30.70
C VAL A 143 -17.19 -11.63 30.88
N SER A 144 -17.69 -10.69 31.67
CA SER A 144 -19.10 -10.38 31.89
C SER A 144 -19.90 -10.32 30.58
N PRO A 145 -21.05 -11.02 30.46
CA PRO A 145 -21.87 -10.99 29.26
C PRO A 145 -22.64 -9.69 29.17
N GLN A 146 -22.10 -8.69 28.47
CA GLN A 146 -22.92 -7.59 27.96
C GLN A 146 -23.73 -8.06 26.77
N VAL A 147 -25.04 -8.02 26.99
CA VAL A 147 -26.14 -8.22 26.06
C VAL A 147 -25.97 -7.27 24.86
N THR A 148 -25.28 -7.72 23.82
CA THR A 148 -25.35 -7.08 22.50
C THR A 148 -26.55 -7.65 21.77
N SER A 149 -27.57 -6.80 21.66
CA SER A 149 -28.79 -6.99 20.91
C SER A 149 -28.46 -7.52 19.51
N VAL A 150 -28.79 -8.79 19.29
CA VAL A 150 -28.74 -9.46 17.99
C VAL A 150 -29.77 -8.76 17.10
N GLU A 151 -29.32 -7.81 16.30
CA GLU A 151 -30.12 -7.35 15.17
C GLU A 151 -30.31 -8.51 14.19
N PRO A 152 -31.49 -8.63 13.57
CA PRO A 152 -31.91 -9.83 12.87
C PRO A 152 -30.97 -10.07 11.69
N SER A 153 -30.26 -11.19 11.76
CA SER A 153 -29.55 -11.78 10.63
C SER A 153 -30.55 -11.87 9.47
N VAL A 154 -30.41 -10.94 8.52
CA VAL A 154 -31.20 -10.88 7.31
C VAL A 154 -31.08 -12.25 6.67
N THR A 155 -32.21 -12.94 6.70
CA THR A 155 -32.46 -14.28 6.22
C THR A 155 -31.71 -14.52 4.93
N ALA A 156 -30.90 -15.58 4.92
CA ALA A 156 -30.30 -16.14 3.74
C ALA A 156 -31.33 -16.08 2.59
N ASP A 157 -31.02 -15.24 1.60
CA ASP A 157 -31.77 -15.10 0.34
C ASP A 157 -32.06 -16.51 -0.17
N ASP A 158 -33.28 -17.00 0.04
CA ASP A 158 -33.83 -18.21 -0.58
C ASP A 158 -34.18 -17.89 -2.04
N ARG A 159 -33.17 -17.37 -2.74
CA ARG A 159 -33.27 -17.02 -4.14
C ARG A 159 -32.90 -18.26 -4.91
N ALA A 160 -33.86 -18.76 -5.69
CA ALA A 160 -33.64 -19.91 -6.56
C ALA A 160 -32.32 -19.73 -7.34
N PRO A 161 -31.46 -20.77 -7.39
CA PRO A 161 -30.15 -20.68 -8.02
C PRO A 161 -30.31 -20.25 -9.48
N VAL A 162 -29.60 -19.18 -9.85
CA VAL A 162 -29.60 -18.67 -11.22
C VAL A 162 -28.96 -19.75 -12.12
N PRO A 163 -29.60 -20.15 -13.23
CA PRO A 163 -29.04 -21.15 -14.13
C PRO A 163 -27.67 -20.68 -14.65
N MET A 164 -26.68 -21.58 -14.64
CA MET A 164 -25.34 -21.27 -15.12
C MET A 164 -25.36 -20.99 -16.63
N LYS A 165 -24.80 -19.85 -17.03
CA LYS A 165 -24.59 -19.47 -18.43
C LYS A 165 -23.42 -20.26 -19.03
N ASP A 166 -23.45 -20.43 -20.35
CA ASP A 166 -22.37 -21.07 -21.09
C ASP A 166 -21.03 -20.34 -20.91
N PRO A 167 -19.91 -21.07 -20.73
CA PRO A 167 -18.57 -20.47 -20.62
C PRO A 167 -18.15 -19.62 -21.82
N LYS A 168 -18.74 -19.89 -23.00
CA LYS A 168 -18.48 -19.18 -24.26
C LYS A 168 -19.38 -17.97 -24.47
N SER A 169 -20.39 -17.77 -23.61
CA SER A 169 -21.30 -16.63 -23.73
C SER A 169 -20.52 -15.33 -23.50
N LYS A 170 -20.75 -14.33 -24.36
CA LYS A 170 -20.13 -13.01 -24.27
C LYS A 170 -20.60 -12.32 -22.97
N TRP A 171 -19.79 -11.37 -22.49
CA TRP A 171 -20.18 -10.54 -21.36
C TRP A 171 -21.00 -9.37 -21.88
N GLU A 172 -22.26 -9.31 -21.48
CA GLU A 172 -23.14 -8.16 -21.76
C GLU A 172 -22.78 -6.97 -20.87
N GLU A 173 -23.04 -5.75 -21.34
CA GLU A 173 -22.68 -4.53 -20.61
C GLU A 173 -23.43 -4.44 -19.27
N GLU A 174 -24.71 -4.84 -19.21
CA GLU A 174 -25.46 -4.84 -17.94
C GLU A 174 -24.86 -5.85 -16.94
N GLU A 175 -24.36 -6.99 -17.44
CA GLU A 175 -23.69 -8.00 -16.61
C GLU A 175 -22.38 -7.45 -16.02
N LEU A 176 -21.65 -6.62 -16.76
CA LEU A 176 -20.43 -5.97 -16.29
C LEU A 176 -20.71 -4.87 -15.27
N GLN A 177 -21.73 -4.04 -15.49
CA GLN A 177 -22.16 -3.01 -14.54
C GLN A 177 -22.61 -3.63 -13.22
N GLU A 178 -23.40 -4.71 -13.28
CA GLU A 178 -23.84 -5.44 -12.09
C GLU A 178 -22.66 -6.09 -11.36
N MET A 179 -21.70 -6.68 -12.08
CA MET A 179 -20.48 -7.22 -11.48
C MET A 179 -19.71 -6.14 -10.70
N ILE A 180 -19.53 -4.95 -11.27
CA ILE A 180 -18.84 -3.82 -10.61
C ILE A 180 -19.61 -3.39 -9.36
N ARG A 181 -20.93 -3.20 -9.47
CA ARG A 181 -21.79 -2.82 -8.33
C ARG A 181 -21.72 -3.83 -7.17
N LEU A 182 -21.73 -5.11 -7.47
CA LEU A 182 -21.60 -6.17 -6.46
C LEU A 182 -20.21 -6.19 -5.83
N LYS A 183 -19.16 -5.89 -6.60
CA LYS A 183 -17.79 -5.78 -6.08
C LYS A 183 -17.60 -4.55 -5.20
N ASP A 184 -18.18 -3.41 -5.57
CA ASP A 184 -18.15 -2.17 -4.80
C ASP A 184 -18.91 -2.28 -3.46
N SER A 185 -19.93 -3.15 -3.41
CA SER A 185 -20.63 -3.52 -2.14
C SER A 185 -19.88 -4.57 -1.31
N GLY A 186 -18.66 -4.94 -1.69
CA GLY A 186 -17.79 -5.80 -0.89
C GLY A 186 -18.01 -7.30 -1.06
N LEU A 187 -18.81 -7.75 -2.03
CA LEU A 187 -19.02 -9.18 -2.23
C LEU A 187 -17.77 -9.89 -2.76
N THR A 188 -17.62 -11.15 -2.33
CA THR A 188 -16.57 -12.05 -2.82
C THR A 188 -16.89 -12.51 -4.24
N HIS A 189 -15.86 -12.86 -5.03
CA HIS A 189 -16.04 -13.34 -6.41
C HIS A 189 -16.99 -14.54 -6.52
N LYS A 190 -17.00 -15.42 -5.52
CA LYS A 190 -17.92 -16.56 -5.42
C LYS A 190 -19.39 -16.11 -5.39
N ARG A 191 -19.73 -15.16 -4.51
CA ARG A 191 -21.11 -14.62 -4.40
C ARG A 191 -21.53 -13.86 -5.65
N VAL A 192 -20.60 -13.13 -6.27
CA VAL A 192 -20.85 -12.46 -7.54
C VAL A 192 -21.14 -13.48 -8.66
N ALA A 193 -20.37 -14.56 -8.74
CA ALA A 193 -20.59 -15.66 -9.68
C ALA A 193 -21.97 -16.31 -9.52
N GLU A 194 -22.37 -16.60 -8.27
CA GLU A 194 -23.71 -17.14 -7.96
C GLU A 194 -24.83 -16.21 -8.44
N ARG A 195 -24.68 -14.88 -8.27
CA ARG A 195 -25.69 -13.89 -8.71
C ARG A 195 -25.75 -13.71 -10.22
N LEU A 196 -24.62 -13.79 -10.93
CA LEU A 196 -24.55 -13.57 -12.38
C LEU A 196 -24.78 -14.85 -13.20
N GLY A 197 -24.81 -16.02 -12.56
CA GLY A 197 -24.87 -17.32 -13.23
C GLY A 197 -23.58 -17.63 -14.00
N ARG A 198 -22.42 -17.27 -13.45
CA ARG A 198 -21.09 -17.51 -14.07
C ARG A 198 -20.18 -18.28 -13.11
N THR A 199 -19.05 -18.78 -13.62
CA THR A 199 -18.03 -19.41 -12.74
C THR A 199 -17.22 -18.33 -12.01
N GLN A 200 -16.76 -18.65 -10.79
CA GLN A 200 -15.91 -17.74 -9.99
C GLN A 200 -14.66 -17.29 -10.77
N SER A 201 -13.97 -18.22 -11.45
CA SER A 201 -12.78 -17.91 -12.24
C SER A 201 -13.08 -16.96 -13.42
N ALA A 202 -14.26 -17.07 -14.04
CA ALA A 202 -14.64 -16.15 -15.12
C ALA A 202 -14.85 -14.72 -14.59
N VAL A 203 -15.47 -14.57 -13.42
CA VAL A 203 -15.65 -13.27 -12.74
C VAL A 203 -14.30 -12.68 -12.35
N GLU A 204 -13.42 -13.46 -11.73
CA GLU A 204 -12.10 -13.00 -11.30
C GLU A 204 -11.25 -12.52 -12.48
N ASN A 205 -11.17 -13.33 -13.54
CA ASN A 205 -10.44 -12.97 -14.76
C ASN A 205 -11.02 -11.73 -15.44
N LYS A 206 -12.35 -11.60 -15.52
CA LYS A 206 -13.00 -10.46 -16.16
C LYS A 206 -12.81 -9.18 -15.34
N TYR A 207 -13.04 -9.26 -14.03
CA TYR A 207 -12.89 -8.12 -13.12
C TYR A 207 -11.44 -7.62 -13.07
N GLY A 208 -10.47 -8.54 -13.00
CA GLY A 208 -9.04 -8.20 -13.06
C GLY A 208 -8.70 -7.42 -14.33
N ARG A 209 -9.14 -7.91 -15.50
CA ARG A 209 -8.93 -7.20 -16.78
C ARG A 209 -9.58 -5.82 -16.81
N LEU A 210 -10.82 -5.69 -16.31
CA LEU A 210 -11.49 -4.39 -16.26
C LEU A 210 -10.73 -3.38 -15.40
N MET A 211 -10.23 -3.80 -14.24
CA MET A 211 -9.48 -2.91 -13.34
C MET A 211 -8.10 -2.56 -13.92
N SER A 212 -7.44 -3.49 -14.59
CA SER A 212 -6.22 -3.19 -15.35
C SER A 212 -6.47 -2.21 -16.51
N HIS A 213 -7.57 -2.37 -17.25
CA HIS A 213 -7.94 -1.45 -18.32
C HIS A 213 -8.33 -0.06 -17.79
N ARG A 214 -9.01 0.03 -16.65
CA ARG A 214 -9.33 1.30 -16.01
C ARG A 214 -8.05 2.04 -15.59
N ALA A 215 -7.08 1.32 -15.04
CA ALA A 215 -5.76 1.89 -14.76
C ALA A 215 -5.05 2.39 -16.03
N MET A 216 -5.20 1.68 -17.16
CA MET A 216 -4.61 2.05 -18.45
C MET A 216 -5.37 3.10 -19.25
N LEU A 217 -6.66 3.32 -19.01
CA LEU A 217 -7.49 4.35 -19.65
C LEU A 217 -7.60 5.63 -18.81
N SER A 218 -7.06 5.62 -17.59
CA SER A 218 -6.71 6.83 -16.84
C SER A 218 -5.23 7.26 -16.91
N PRO A 219 -4.50 7.20 -18.05
CA PRO A 219 -3.12 7.68 -18.14
C PRO A 219 -3.05 9.18 -18.44
N THR A 220 -4.20 9.86 -18.51
CA THR A 220 -4.31 11.28 -18.88
C THR A 220 -5.21 12.07 -17.93
N LEU A 221 -4.76 12.25 -16.69
CA LEU A 221 -4.60 13.62 -16.20
C LEU A 221 -3.24 14.13 -16.72
N LYS A 222 -3.18 14.32 -18.05
CA LYS A 222 -2.24 15.19 -18.74
C LYS A 222 -2.72 16.59 -18.32
N ARG A 223 -2.08 17.31 -17.42
CA ARG A 223 -0.71 17.86 -17.53
C ARG A 223 -0.57 18.64 -18.83
N GLY A 224 -0.98 19.90 -18.78
CA GLY A 224 -0.67 20.93 -19.77
C GLY A 224 -1.82 21.22 -20.73
N HIS A 225 -2.46 22.36 -20.57
CA HIS A 225 -2.01 23.56 -21.27
C HIS A 225 -2.70 24.76 -20.61
N ASP A 226 -1.96 25.48 -19.77
CA ASP A 226 -2.24 26.88 -19.50
C ASP A 226 -2.21 27.59 -20.86
N GLN A 227 -3.40 27.74 -21.46
CA GLN A 227 -3.62 28.77 -22.43
C GLN A 227 -3.72 30.05 -21.61
N GLU A 228 -2.57 30.70 -21.47
CA GLU A 228 -2.49 32.13 -21.22
C GLU A 228 -3.33 32.81 -22.31
N ASP A 229 -4.59 33.11 -21.99
CA ASP A 229 -5.40 34.05 -22.77
C ASP A 229 -5.52 35.33 -21.94
N ASP A 230 -4.57 36.22 -22.25
CA ASP A 230 -4.61 37.68 -22.15
C ASP A 230 -5.68 38.29 -21.23
N GLY A 231 -5.35 38.36 -19.94
CA GLY A 231 -5.94 39.31 -19.01
C GLY A 231 -5.25 40.68 -19.11
N ASP A 232 -5.86 41.57 -19.88
CA ASP A 232 -5.91 43.04 -19.69
C ASP A 232 -4.78 43.67 -18.85
N HIS A 233 -3.71 44.12 -19.53
CA HIS A 233 -2.82 45.16 -19.00
C HIS A 233 -3.37 46.55 -19.36
N ALA A 234 -4.31 47.02 -18.56
CA ALA A 234 -4.62 48.44 -18.42
C ALA A 234 -3.59 49.10 -17.48
N GLY A 235 -2.85 50.11 -17.96
CA GLY A 235 -2.03 50.97 -17.09
C GLY A 235 -0.79 51.53 -17.79
N ASN A 236 -0.95 52.54 -18.64
CA ASN A 236 -0.71 53.94 -18.25
C ASN A 236 0.77 54.27 -17.96
N SER A 237 1.46 54.90 -18.93
CA SER A 237 2.53 55.89 -18.66
C SER A 237 3.01 56.58 -19.94
N GLY A 238 2.91 57.91 -19.98
CA GLY A 238 3.97 58.73 -20.60
C GLY A 238 3.69 59.43 -21.92
N LYS A 239 2.85 60.48 -21.88
CA LYS A 239 2.89 61.60 -22.83
C LYS A 239 4.33 62.16 -22.93
N LYS A 240 4.98 62.05 -24.10
CA LYS A 240 6.08 62.96 -24.49
C LYS A 240 5.69 63.73 -25.74
N ARG A 241 5.39 65.02 -25.51
CA ARG A 241 5.20 66.06 -26.52
C ARG A 241 6.48 66.21 -27.36
N ARG A 242 6.34 66.18 -28.68
CA ARG A 242 7.36 66.70 -29.60
C ARG A 242 7.07 68.19 -29.89
N PRO A 243 8.08 69.06 -29.90
CA PRO A 243 7.95 70.40 -30.47
C PRO A 243 7.99 70.33 -32.00
N LYS A 244 7.15 71.13 -32.67
CA LYS A 244 7.34 71.47 -34.08
C LYS A 244 8.21 72.73 -34.14
N ALA A 245 9.26 72.67 -34.96
CA ALA A 245 9.91 73.82 -35.56
C ALA A 245 9.12 74.27 -36.79
#